data_AF-A0A645DZ23-F1
#
_entry.id   AF-A0A645DZ23-F1
#
_cell.length_a   1.000
_cell.length_b   1.000
_cell.length_c   1.000
_cell.angle_alpha   90.00
_cell.angle_beta   90.00
_cell.angle_gamma   90.00
#
_symmetry.space_group_name_H-M   'P 1'
#
loop_
_entity.id
_entity.type
_entity.pdbx_description
1 polymer ?
#
loop_
_entity_poly.entity_id
_entity_poly.type
_entity_poly.pdbx_seq_one_letter_code
_entity_poly.pdbx_strand_id
1 'polypeptide(L)'
;MARAAFLDQFLPDAEGITVGLAVMGGVFAEGIDLPAERLCGAVVVGVGLPQVCLERDVLREAYEETYQSGFRYAYQYPGMSKVLQAAGRIIRTETDRGALLLIDTRYSLSDYRALLPPHWNMRRVRHKEELSESLARFWQK
;
A
#
# COMPACT_ATOMS: atom_id res chain seq x y z
N MET A 1 -10.94 -5.11 20.56
CA MET A 1 -10.12 -4.41 21.59
C MET A 1 -8.73 -4.05 21.07
N ALA A 2 -7.91 -4.98 20.57
CA ALA A 2 -6.55 -4.67 20.08
C ALA A 2 -6.48 -3.63 18.93
N ARG A 3 -7.46 -3.64 18.00
CA ARG A 3 -7.50 -2.70 16.88
C ARG A 3 -7.77 -1.24 17.28
N ALA A 4 -8.78 -1.01 18.10
CA ALA A 4 -9.08 0.33 18.61
C ALA A 4 -7.87 0.89 19.38
N ALA A 5 -7.30 0.09 20.29
CA ALA A 5 -6.11 0.47 21.06
C ALA A 5 -4.86 0.77 20.20
N PHE A 6 -4.74 0.14 19.02
CA PHE A 6 -3.67 0.48 18.06
C PHE A 6 -3.91 1.85 17.42
N LEU A 7 -5.15 2.16 17.04
CA LEU A 7 -5.52 3.43 16.42
C LEU A 7 -5.53 4.59 17.42
N ASP A 8 -5.89 4.31 18.67
CA ASP A 8 -5.92 5.30 19.75
C ASP A 8 -4.51 5.83 20.11
N GLN A 9 -3.44 5.16 19.68
CA GLN A 9 -2.07 5.65 19.82
C GLN A 9 -1.72 6.79 18.85
N PHE A 10 -2.49 6.96 17.78
CA PHE A 10 -2.30 8.06 16.83
C PHE A 10 -3.03 9.31 17.34
N LEU A 11 -2.44 9.97 18.32
CA LEU A 11 -2.98 11.18 18.95
C LEU A 11 -2.61 12.45 18.14
N PRO A 12 -3.53 13.44 18.03
CA PRO A 12 -3.32 14.65 17.21
C PRO A 12 -2.15 15.54 17.65
N ASP A 13 -1.67 15.44 18.89
CA ASP A 13 -0.58 16.25 19.44
C ASP A 13 0.46 15.39 20.18
N ALA A 14 0.72 14.18 19.67
CA ALA A 14 1.75 13.33 20.25
C ALA A 14 3.13 14.01 20.13
N GLU A 15 3.90 14.05 21.23
CA GLU A 15 5.29 14.48 21.16
C GLU A 15 6.10 13.48 20.31
N GLY A 16 6.49 13.89 19.11
CA GLY A 16 7.38 13.13 18.23
C GLY A 16 6.68 12.42 17.06
N ILE A 17 7.31 11.36 16.55
CA ILE A 17 6.87 10.64 15.35
C ILE A 17 6.26 9.30 15.77
N THR A 18 4.99 9.06 15.39
CA THR A 18 4.33 7.78 15.59
C THR A 18 4.39 6.94 14.32
N VAL A 19 4.89 5.71 14.42
CA VAL A 19 4.93 4.74 13.31
C VAL A 19 4.17 3.49 13.71
N GLY A 20 3.09 3.19 13.00
CA GLY A 20 2.36 1.94 13.15
C GLY A 20 2.84 0.88 12.16
N LEU A 21 3.05 -0.33 12.66
CA LEU A 21 3.41 -1.48 11.84
C LEU A 21 2.24 -2.45 11.79
N ALA A 22 1.80 -2.79 10.57
CA ALA A 22 0.71 -3.72 10.33
C ALA A 22 1.04 -4.67 9.17
N VAL A 23 0.47 -5.87 9.21
CA VAL A 23 0.64 -6.88 8.15
C VAL A 23 -0.48 -6.76 7.13
N MET A 24 -0.11 -6.69 5.85
CA MET A 24 -1.07 -6.72 4.74
C MET A 24 -1.86 -8.03 4.73
N GLY A 25 -3.20 -7.93 4.71
CA GLY A 25 -4.10 -9.08 4.79
C GLY A 25 -4.33 -9.67 6.18
N GLY A 26 -3.75 -9.09 7.24
CA GLY A 26 -4.11 -9.42 8.62
C GLY A 26 -5.41 -8.71 9.06
N VAL A 27 -5.84 -8.95 10.30
CA VAL A 27 -6.99 -8.28 10.95
C VAL A 27 -6.94 -6.74 10.96
N PHE A 28 -5.78 -6.18 10.64
CA PHE A 28 -5.51 -4.74 10.53
C PHE A 28 -5.59 -4.21 9.08
N ALA A 29 -5.64 -5.08 8.06
CA ALA A 29 -5.75 -4.66 6.66
C ALA A 29 -7.21 -4.35 6.24
N GLU A 30 -8.18 -4.97 6.92
CA GLU A 30 -9.60 -4.69 6.70
C GLU A 30 -10.07 -3.58 7.64
N GLY A 31 -10.02 -2.34 7.14
CA GLY A 31 -10.81 -1.23 7.69
C GLY A 31 -10.11 -0.29 8.66
N ILE A 32 -8.78 -0.26 8.77
CA ILE A 32 -8.12 0.85 9.47
C ILE A 32 -8.52 2.16 8.79
N ASP A 33 -9.32 2.94 9.51
CA ASP A 33 -9.75 4.26 9.12
C ASP A 33 -9.09 5.23 10.10
N LEU A 34 -7.94 5.77 9.72
CA LEU A 34 -7.17 6.71 10.53
C LEU A 34 -7.70 8.12 10.25
N PRO A 35 -8.20 8.86 11.26
CA PRO A 35 -8.79 10.19 11.02
C PRO A 35 -7.78 11.19 10.41
N ALA A 36 -8.32 12.13 9.62
CA ALA A 36 -7.69 12.70 8.41
C ALA A 36 -6.45 13.54 8.67
N GLU A 37 -6.32 14.07 9.88
CA GLU A 37 -5.26 15.02 10.23
C GLU A 37 -3.96 14.30 10.66
N ARG A 38 -3.97 12.96 10.74
CA ARG A 38 -2.96 12.20 11.50
C ARG A 38 -2.01 11.33 10.67
N LEU A 39 -2.21 11.23 9.36
CA LEU A 39 -1.39 10.38 8.50
C LEU A 39 -0.70 11.18 7.39
N CYS A 40 0.54 11.59 7.63
CA CYS A 40 1.35 12.26 6.62
C CYS A 40 1.83 11.29 5.51
N GLY A 41 1.71 9.98 5.70
CA GLY A 41 2.02 9.00 4.66
C GLY A 41 1.91 7.55 5.10
N ALA A 42 2.10 6.64 4.16
CA ALA A 42 2.27 5.22 4.46
C ALA A 42 3.40 4.60 3.67
N VAL A 43 3.89 3.48 4.19
CA VAL A 43 4.92 2.67 3.55
C VAL A 43 4.35 1.28 3.30
N VAL A 44 4.39 0.85 2.05
CA VAL A 44 4.01 -0.51 1.66
C VAL A 44 5.27 -1.26 1.24
N VAL A 45 5.57 -2.33 1.95
CA VAL A 45 6.73 -3.19 1.69
C VAL A 45 6.26 -4.46 1.00
N GLY A 46 6.77 -4.71 -0.21
CA GLY A 46 6.30 -5.79 -1.08
C GLY A 46 4.99 -5.49 -1.80
N VAL A 47 4.53 -6.41 -2.66
CA VAL A 47 3.30 -6.25 -3.46
C VAL A 47 2.08 -6.99 -2.90
N GLY A 48 2.15 -7.44 -1.64
CA GLY A 48 1.01 -8.03 -0.93
C GLY A 48 0.49 -9.36 -1.51
N LEU A 49 1.32 -10.11 -2.23
CA LEU A 49 0.91 -11.38 -2.85
C LEU A 49 0.27 -12.31 -1.80
N PRO A 50 -0.84 -13.00 -2.14
CA PRO A 50 -1.37 -14.08 -1.33
C PRO A 50 -0.31 -15.15 -1.05
N GLN A 51 -0.46 -15.82 0.10
CA GLN A 51 0.34 -17.01 0.39
C GLN A 51 0.03 -18.10 -0.62
N VAL A 52 1.05 -18.86 -1.01
CA VAL A 52 0.91 -20.05 -1.85
C VAL A 52 0.16 -21.11 -1.03
N CYS A 53 -0.94 -21.62 -1.59
CA CYS A 53 -1.73 -22.69 -1.00
C CYS A 53 -2.48 -23.45 -2.10
N LEU A 54 -2.98 -24.64 -1.78
CA LEU A 54 -3.64 -25.52 -2.74
C LEU A 54 -4.83 -24.81 -3.41
N GLU A 55 -5.63 -24.07 -2.65
CA GLU A 55 -6.76 -23.33 -3.19
C GLU A 55 -6.32 -22.25 -4.18
N ARG A 56 -5.17 -21.60 -3.96
CA ARG A 56 -4.63 -20.62 -4.91
C ARG A 56 -4.07 -21.29 -6.16
N ASP A 57 -3.48 -22.47 -6.04
CA ASP A 57 -2.94 -23.20 -7.18
C ASP A 57 -4.05 -23.73 -8.10
N VAL A 58 -5.13 -24.26 -7.52
CA VAL A 58 -6.33 -24.64 -8.27
C VAL A 58 -6.92 -23.42 -9.00
N LEU A 59 -7.00 -22.27 -8.32
CA LEU A 59 -7.51 -21.05 -8.93
C LEU A 59 -6.60 -20.55 -10.07
N ARG A 60 -5.28 -20.63 -9.86
CA ARG A 60 -4.27 -20.28 -10.87
C ARG A 60 -4.45 -21.16 -12.11
N GLU A 61 -4.57 -22.47 -11.95
CA GLU A 61 -4.74 -23.43 -13.05
C GLU A 61 -6.02 -23.15 -13.84
N ALA A 62 -7.16 -22.98 -13.16
CA ALA A 62 -8.43 -22.67 -13.81
C ALA A 62 -8.37 -21.37 -14.65
N TYR A 63 -7.73 -20.32 -14.12
CA TYR A 63 -7.56 -19.06 -14.85
C TYR A 63 -6.48 -19.13 -15.93
N GLU A 64 -5.50 -20.02 -15.80
CA GLU A 64 -4.51 -20.27 -16.85
C GLU A 64 -5.17 -20.90 -18.08
N GLU A 65 -5.99 -21.93 -17.88
CA GLU A 65 -6.72 -22.62 -18.95
C GLU A 65 -7.68 -21.67 -19.71
N THR A 66 -8.34 -20.77 -18.98
CA THR A 66 -9.37 -19.89 -19.56
C THR A 66 -8.80 -18.59 -20.15
N TYR A 67 -7.81 -17.98 -19.48
CA TYR A 67 -7.35 -16.62 -19.79
C TYR A 67 -5.84 -16.50 -20.03
N GLN A 68 -5.08 -17.61 -19.98
CA GLN A 68 -3.62 -17.61 -20.13
C GLN A 68 -2.91 -16.58 -19.23
N SER A 69 -3.44 -16.41 -18.01
CA SER A 69 -3.03 -15.37 -17.07
C SER A 69 -3.27 -15.79 -15.61
N GLY A 70 -3.11 -17.08 -15.32
CA GLY A 70 -3.42 -17.69 -14.02
C GLY A 70 -2.71 -17.02 -12.86
N PHE A 71 -1.42 -16.69 -13.02
CA PHE A 71 -0.66 -15.96 -11.99
C PHE A 71 -1.25 -14.58 -11.70
N ARG A 72 -1.70 -13.86 -12.73
CA ARG A 72 -2.24 -12.51 -12.57
C ARG A 72 -3.51 -12.53 -11.71
N TYR A 73 -4.43 -13.42 -12.03
CA TYR A 73 -5.71 -13.54 -11.33
C TYR A 73 -5.60 -14.16 -9.94
N ALA A 74 -4.73 -15.16 -9.75
CA ALA A 74 -4.61 -15.84 -8.47
C ALA A 74 -3.73 -15.08 -7.46
N TYR A 75 -2.75 -14.30 -7.93
CA TYR A 75 -1.73 -13.68 -7.08
C TYR A 75 -1.55 -12.17 -7.30
N GLN A 76 -1.29 -11.72 -8.52
CA GLN A 76 -0.93 -10.32 -8.79
C GLN A 76 -2.06 -9.34 -8.48
N TYR A 77 -3.24 -9.53 -9.08
CA TYR A 77 -4.38 -8.65 -8.89
C TYR A 77 -4.87 -8.65 -7.44
N PRO A 78 -5.03 -9.81 -6.76
CA PRO A 78 -5.35 -9.81 -5.33
C PRO A 78 -4.31 -9.07 -4.48
N GLY A 79 -3.02 -9.21 -4.77
CA GLY A 79 -1.96 -8.49 -4.07
C GLY A 79 -2.04 -6.98 -4.29
N MET A 80 -2.20 -6.55 -5.53
CA MET A 80 -2.33 -5.13 -5.88
C MET A 80 -3.61 -4.51 -5.32
N SER A 81 -4.72 -5.24 -5.24
CA SER A 81 -5.92 -4.76 -4.56
C SER A 81 -5.65 -4.41 -3.09
N LYS A 82 -4.86 -5.21 -2.38
CA LYS A 82 -4.45 -4.90 -0.99
C LYS A 82 -3.57 -3.65 -0.92
N VAL A 83 -2.64 -3.49 -1.86
CA VAL A 83 -1.77 -2.30 -1.95
C VAL A 83 -2.63 -1.04 -2.16
N LEU A 84 -3.57 -1.08 -3.09
CA LEU A 84 -4.48 0.03 -3.39
C LEU A 84 -5.40 0.35 -2.21
N GLN A 85 -5.89 -0.68 -1.52
CA GLN A 85 -6.67 -0.50 -0.29
C GLN A 85 -5.86 0.19 0.80
N ALA A 86 -4.59 -0.20 1.01
CA ALA A 86 -3.71 0.45 1.97
C ALA A 86 -3.41 1.91 1.60
N ALA A 87 -3.16 2.18 0.32
CA ALA A 87 -2.94 3.53 -0.19
C ALA A 87 -4.18 4.43 -0.08
N GLY A 88 -5.36 3.89 -0.37
CA GLY A 88 -6.64 4.60 -0.25
C GLY A 88 -7.03 4.96 1.19
N ARG A 89 -6.29 4.47 2.21
CA ARG A 89 -6.46 4.93 3.60
C ARG A 89 -5.71 6.24 3.91
N ILE A 90 -4.77 6.65 3.05
CA ILE A 90 -3.93 7.84 3.27
C ILE A 90 -4.64 9.11 2.80
N ILE A 91 -5.37 9.02 1.69
CA ILE A 91 -6.03 10.15 1.04
C ILE A 91 -7.52 9.84 0.99
N ARG A 92 -8.30 10.47 1.87
CA ARG A 92 -9.74 10.21 2.06
C ARG A 92 -10.60 11.40 1.66
N THR A 93 -10.05 12.61 1.72
CA THR A 93 -10.69 13.84 1.25
C THR A 93 -9.86 14.50 0.15
N GLU A 94 -10.49 15.40 -0.62
CA GLU A 94 -9.80 16.19 -1.65
C GLU A 94 -8.73 17.14 -1.07
N THR A 95 -8.82 17.44 0.22
CA THR A 95 -7.87 18.29 0.95
C THR A 95 -6.73 17.49 1.61
N ASP A 96 -6.84 16.15 1.67
CA ASP A 96 -5.82 15.33 2.30
C ASP A 96 -4.54 15.34 1.47
N ARG A 97 -3.42 15.54 2.15
CA ARG A 97 -2.09 15.51 1.54
C ARG A 97 -1.23 14.49 2.26
N GLY A 98 -0.71 13.52 1.53
CA GLY A 98 0.17 12.49 2.07
C GLY A 98 1.12 11.91 1.03
N ALA A 99 2.19 11.29 1.50
CA ALA A 99 3.14 10.59 0.66
C ALA A 99 3.00 9.07 0.81
N LEU A 100 3.03 8.34 -0.30
CA LEU A 100 3.06 6.88 -0.31
C LEU A 100 4.43 6.39 -0.78
N LEU A 101 5.09 5.58 0.05
CA LEU A 101 6.34 4.91 -0.31
C LEU A 101 6.06 3.44 -0.62
N LEU A 102 6.32 3.05 -1.86
CA LEU A 102 6.19 1.66 -2.33
C LEU A 102 7.58 1.02 -2.42
N ILE A 103 7.86 0.02 -1.58
CA ILE A 103 9.16 -0.64 -1.49
C ILE A 103 9.06 -2.04 -2.10
N ASP A 104 9.26 -2.12 -3.41
CA ASP A 104 9.49 -3.37 -4.15
C ASP A 104 9.95 -3.02 -5.58
N THR A 105 10.85 -3.80 -6.17
CA THR A 105 11.29 -3.59 -7.56
C THR A 105 10.16 -3.85 -8.56
N ARG A 106 9.21 -4.74 -8.21
CA ARG A 106 8.05 -5.09 -9.04
C ARG A 106 7.18 -3.91 -9.41
N TYR A 107 7.07 -2.88 -8.55
CA TYR A 107 6.32 -1.65 -8.87
C TYR A 107 6.85 -0.89 -10.09
N SER A 108 8.08 -1.19 -10.52
CA SER A 108 8.66 -0.60 -11.73
C SER A 108 8.44 -1.43 -13.00
N LEU A 109 7.93 -2.66 -12.88
CA LEU A 109 7.57 -3.50 -14.01
C LEU A 109 6.27 -2.96 -14.65
N SER A 110 6.18 -3.03 -15.99
CA SER A 110 5.03 -2.55 -16.76
C SER A 110 3.70 -3.05 -16.20
N ASP A 111 3.63 -4.35 -15.91
CA ASP A 111 2.41 -5.04 -15.55
C ASP A 111 1.92 -4.67 -14.14
N TYR A 112 2.81 -4.26 -13.25
CA TYR A 112 2.43 -3.75 -11.93
C TYR A 112 2.14 -2.26 -11.98
N ARG A 113 2.92 -1.49 -12.75
CA ARG A 113 2.73 -0.05 -12.90
C ARG A 113 1.39 0.27 -13.56
N ALA A 114 0.93 -0.55 -14.50
CA ALA A 114 -0.37 -0.41 -15.14
C ALA A 114 -1.56 -0.60 -14.18
N LEU A 115 -1.35 -1.25 -13.03
CA LEU A 115 -2.37 -1.46 -12.00
C LEU A 115 -2.43 -0.35 -10.95
N LEU A 116 -1.49 0.62 -11.00
CA LEU A 116 -1.47 1.77 -10.12
C LEU A 116 -2.26 2.93 -10.74
N PRO A 117 -2.90 3.80 -9.93
CA PRO A 117 -3.70 4.89 -10.47
C PRO A 117 -2.84 5.88 -11.28
N PRO A 118 -3.28 6.26 -12.49
CA PRO A 118 -2.46 7.08 -13.39
C PRO A 118 -2.23 8.51 -12.88
N HIS A 119 -3.09 9.00 -11.98
CA HIS A 119 -2.96 10.33 -11.38
C HIS A 119 -1.91 10.39 -10.25
N TRP A 120 -1.34 9.25 -9.84
CA TRP A 120 -0.26 9.25 -8.85
C TRP A 120 1.04 9.77 -9.48
N ASN A 121 1.59 10.83 -8.89
CA ASN A 121 2.89 11.37 -9.29
C ASN A 121 4.04 10.50 -8.77
N MET A 122 4.24 9.35 -9.41
CA MET A 122 5.25 8.38 -9.00
C MET A 122 6.66 8.83 -9.35
N ARG A 123 7.54 8.85 -8.35
CA ARG A 123 8.98 9.03 -8.51
C ARG A 123 9.73 7.83 -7.96
N ARG A 124 10.67 7.30 -8.75
CA ARG A 124 11.59 6.26 -8.28
C ARG A 124 12.71 6.93 -7.48
N VAL A 125 12.99 6.39 -6.31
CA VAL A 125 14.11 6.77 -5.44
C VAL A 125 14.96 5.53 -5.15
N ARG A 126 16.29 5.69 -5.09
CA ARG A 126 17.23 4.58 -4.88
C ARG A 126 17.90 4.61 -3.51
N HIS A 127 18.06 5.80 -2.94
CA HIS A 127 18.78 6.02 -1.69
C HIS A 127 18.02 6.99 -0.78
N LYS A 128 18.43 7.07 0.48
CA LYS A 128 17.76 7.86 1.52
C LYS A 128 17.73 9.34 1.17
N GLU A 129 18.82 9.85 0.60
CA GLU A 129 19.01 11.25 0.26
C GLU A 129 17.96 11.70 -0.76
N GLU A 130 17.77 10.92 -1.83
CA GLU A 130 16.75 11.18 -2.86
C GLU A 130 15.32 11.14 -2.30
N LEU A 131 15.06 10.23 -1.35
CA LEU A 131 13.78 10.15 -0.66
C LEU A 131 13.54 11.40 0.19
N SER A 132 14.52 11.80 1.01
CA SER A 132 14.44 13.00 1.84
C SER A 132 14.21 14.26 1.01
N GLU A 133 14.94 14.44 -0.09
CA GLU A 133 14.74 15.57 -1.01
C GLU A 133 13.37 15.54 -1.70
N SER A 134 12.89 14.35 -2.06
CA SER A 134 11.58 14.23 -2.73
C SER A 134 10.44 14.54 -1.77
N LEU A 135 10.52 14.07 -0.51
CA LEU A 135 9.56 14.40 0.53
C LEU A 135 9.63 15.88 0.91
N ALA A 136 10.82 16.46 1.07
CA ALA A 136 10.97 17.89 1.38
C ALA A 136 10.31 18.76 0.28
N ARG A 137 10.58 18.47 -1.00
CA ARG A 137 9.91 19.15 -2.12
C ARG A 137 8.40 18.90 -2.14
N PHE A 138 7.96 17.70 -1.78
CA PHE A 138 6.55 17.38 -1.71
C PHE A 138 5.85 18.22 -0.65
N TRP A 139 6.46 18.50 0.51
CA TRP A 139 5.82 19.26 1.60
C TRP A 139 6.00 20.78 1.54
N GLN A 140 6.99 21.28 0.80
CA GLN A 140 7.23 22.72 0.61
C GLN A 140 6.28 23.40 -0.38
N LYS A 141 5.60 22.62 -1.24
CA LYS A 141 4.57 23.14 -2.16
C LYS A 141 3.27 23.42 -1.44
#